data_AF-A1RUL2-F1
#
_entry.id   AF-A1RUL2-F1
#
_cell.length_a   1.000
_cell.length_b   1.000
_cell.length_c   1.000
_cell.angle_alpha   90.00
_cell.angle_beta   90.00
_cell.angle_gamma   90.00
#
_symmetry.space_group_name_H-M   'P 1'
#
loop_
_entity.id
_entity.type
_entity.pdbx_description
1 polymer ?
#
loop_
_entity_poly.entity_id
_entity_poly.type
_entity_poly.pdbx_seq_one_letter_code
_entity_poly.pdbx_strand_id
1 'polypeptide(L)'
;MIHLVLDHSALIPCGDKPEEEKNAIRKLGETLPHLDVVWYMSRKYIKTAYTVLGRSLHEPLPKLQSSIKRAAKELLQVADTKARHCKQKPLEGVKIKLHVIARTAAERIKQSHPQLWGKIDSLVDDDDDKEVLAIAALATHCTRHIYLVTADTRLLHAAEKVAQEIKAITPRELLNIVEQAGQDRDS
;
A
#
# COMPACT_ATOMS: atom_id res chain seq x y z
N MET A 1 -6.25 -14.02 -5.30
CA MET A 1 -5.92 -12.60 -5.53
C MET A 1 -5.77 -11.93 -4.17
N ILE A 2 -4.70 -11.16 -3.96
CA ILE A 2 -4.43 -10.48 -2.68
C ILE A 2 -4.73 -8.99 -2.84
N HIS A 3 -5.46 -8.39 -1.89
CA HIS A 3 -5.83 -6.98 -1.90
C HIS A 3 -5.05 -6.22 -0.83
N LEU A 4 -4.25 -5.23 -1.24
CA LEU A 4 -3.26 -4.59 -0.39
C LEU A 4 -3.37 -3.06 -0.40
N VAL A 5 -3.06 -2.46 0.75
CA VAL A 5 -2.58 -1.10 0.88
C VAL A 5 -1.21 -1.17 1.52
N LEU A 6 -0.18 -0.71 0.82
CA LEU A 6 1.18 -0.64 1.37
C LEU A 6 1.39 0.76 1.92
N ASP A 7 1.80 0.89 3.18
CA ASP A 7 2.39 2.12 3.68
C ASP A 7 3.82 2.29 3.12
N HIS A 8 4.32 3.52 3.08
CA HIS A 8 5.69 3.85 2.71
C HIS A 8 6.72 3.10 3.54
N SER A 9 6.49 2.96 4.85
CA SER A 9 7.41 2.23 5.73
C SER A 9 7.57 0.76 5.33
N ALA A 10 6.54 0.15 4.74
CA ALA A 10 6.54 -1.21 4.22
C ALA A 10 7.25 -1.36 2.85
N LEU A 11 7.63 -0.26 2.20
CA LEU A 11 8.39 -0.26 0.95
C LEU A 11 9.88 0.00 1.15
N ILE A 12 10.28 0.49 2.32
CA ILE A 12 11.61 1.06 2.57
C ILE A 12 12.39 0.21 3.59
N PRO A 13 13.34 -0.63 3.13
CA PRO A 13 14.16 -1.49 3.98
C PRO A 13 15.35 -0.73 4.61
N CYS A 14 15.11 0.47 5.17
CA CYS A 14 16.12 1.28 5.86
C CYS A 14 15.53 2.03 7.07
N GLY A 15 16.39 2.80 7.75
CA GLY A 15 16.07 3.53 9.00
C GLY A 15 16.22 2.66 10.25
N ASP A 16 15.53 3.04 11.32
CA ASP A 16 15.64 2.42 12.65
C ASP A 16 14.85 1.11 12.80
N LYS A 17 14.40 0.52 11.68
CA LYS A 17 13.69 -0.77 11.69
C LYS A 17 14.63 -1.91 12.08
N PRO A 18 14.13 -2.95 12.79
CA PRO A 18 14.86 -4.19 12.99
C PRO A 18 15.34 -4.80 11.66
N GLU A 19 16.50 -5.47 11.66
CA GLU A 19 17.06 -6.04 10.43
C GLU A 19 16.17 -7.14 9.83
N GLU A 20 15.47 -7.89 10.67
CA GLU A 20 14.44 -8.84 10.22
C GLU A 20 13.35 -8.17 9.40
N GLU A 21 12.88 -7.00 9.82
CA GLU A 21 11.83 -6.24 9.13
C GLU A 21 12.35 -5.70 7.79
N LYS A 22 13.59 -5.17 7.78
CA LYS A 22 14.24 -4.73 6.55
C LYS A 22 14.39 -5.89 5.55
N ASN A 23 14.77 -7.07 6.02
CA ASN A 23 14.87 -8.27 5.20
C ASN A 23 13.51 -8.74 4.69
N ALA A 24 12.46 -8.68 5.51
CA ALA A 24 11.10 -8.98 5.08
C ALA A 24 10.63 -8.03 3.96
N ILE A 25 10.88 -6.73 4.10
CA ILE A 25 10.57 -5.73 3.06
C ILE A 25 11.33 -6.03 1.75
N ARG A 26 12.62 -6.37 1.82
CA ARG A 26 13.42 -6.75 0.64
C ARG A 26 12.83 -7.98 -0.05
N LYS A 27 12.56 -9.04 0.72
CA LYS A 27 11.97 -10.28 0.20
C LYS A 27 10.60 -10.05 -0.41
N LEU A 28 9.71 -9.31 0.25
CA LEU A 28 8.42 -8.94 -0.33
C LEU A 28 8.57 -8.16 -1.63
N GLY A 29 9.57 -7.27 -1.70
CA GLY A 29 9.90 -6.54 -2.91
C GLY A 29 10.27 -7.44 -4.10
N GLU A 30 10.82 -8.62 -3.84
CA GLU A 30 11.07 -9.65 -4.85
C GLU A 30 9.85 -10.55 -5.09
N THR A 31 9.09 -10.91 -4.05
CA THR A 31 8.01 -11.89 -4.12
C THR A 31 6.70 -11.32 -4.69
N LEU A 32 6.24 -10.16 -4.18
CA LEU A 32 4.96 -9.55 -4.61
C LEU A 32 4.82 -9.38 -6.12
N PRO A 33 5.86 -9.00 -6.89
CA PRO A 33 5.83 -8.96 -8.34
C PRO A 33 5.33 -10.22 -9.06
N HIS A 34 5.41 -11.38 -8.42
CA HIS A 34 5.03 -12.67 -9.01
C HIS A 34 3.64 -13.16 -8.59
N LEU A 35 2.94 -12.39 -7.76
CA LEU A 35 1.63 -12.71 -7.21
C LEU A 35 0.53 -11.87 -7.87
N ASP A 36 -0.68 -12.44 -7.98
CA ASP A 36 -1.86 -11.70 -8.43
C ASP A 36 -2.38 -10.81 -7.30
N VAL A 37 -1.92 -9.56 -7.32
CA VAL A 37 -2.13 -8.56 -6.27
C VAL A 37 -2.89 -7.36 -6.85
N VAL A 38 -3.87 -6.86 -6.12
CA VAL A 38 -4.45 -5.52 -6.32
C VAL A 38 -3.92 -4.60 -5.24
N TRP A 39 -3.16 -3.59 -5.65
CA TRP A 39 -2.65 -2.57 -4.75
C TRP A 39 -3.46 -1.29 -4.90
N TYR A 40 -4.18 -0.92 -3.84
CA TYR A 40 -4.97 0.29 -3.77
C TYR A 40 -4.13 1.49 -3.35
N MET A 41 -4.33 2.61 -4.01
CA MET A 41 -3.56 3.83 -3.79
C MET A 41 -4.35 5.08 -4.19
N SER A 42 -3.90 6.23 -3.71
CA SER A 42 -4.34 7.53 -4.21
C SER A 42 -3.23 8.21 -5.01
N ARG A 43 -3.57 9.29 -5.73
CA ARG A 43 -2.54 10.11 -6.38
C ARG A 43 -1.60 10.77 -5.37
N LYS A 44 -2.12 11.29 -4.25
CA LYS A 44 -1.30 11.89 -3.17
C LYS A 44 -0.26 10.87 -2.70
N TYR A 45 -0.71 9.65 -2.38
CA TYR A 45 0.17 8.56 -1.97
C TYR A 45 1.23 8.24 -3.02
N ILE A 46 0.88 8.11 -4.30
CA ILE A 46 1.87 7.82 -5.37
C ILE A 46 2.97 8.90 -5.42
N LYS A 47 2.61 10.18 -5.23
CA LYS A 47 3.60 11.27 -5.19
C LYS A 47 4.53 11.14 -4.00
N THR A 48 3.98 10.88 -2.81
CA THR A 48 4.76 10.69 -1.59
C THR A 48 5.68 9.48 -1.75
N ALA A 49 5.15 8.33 -2.15
CA ALA A 49 5.92 7.12 -2.41
C ALA A 49 7.05 7.32 -3.40
N TYR A 50 6.80 7.97 -4.53
CA TYR A 50 7.86 8.26 -5.50
C TYR A 50 8.98 9.13 -4.91
N THR A 51 8.60 10.16 -4.15
CA THR A 51 9.57 11.08 -3.51
C THR A 51 10.39 10.36 -2.47
N VAL A 52 9.76 9.56 -1.61
CA VAL A 52 10.42 8.84 -0.52
C VAL A 52 11.32 7.74 -1.08
N LEU A 53 10.85 6.93 -2.03
CA LEU A 53 11.67 5.90 -2.68
C LEU A 53 12.90 6.50 -3.38
N GLY A 54 12.77 7.69 -3.98
CA GLY A 54 13.88 8.38 -4.63
C GLY A 54 14.94 8.93 -3.67
N ARG A 55 14.58 9.21 -2.42
CA ARG A 55 15.51 9.73 -1.39
C ARG A 55 16.13 8.63 -0.55
N SER A 56 15.36 7.59 -0.24
CA SER A 56 15.68 6.62 0.81
C SER A 56 16.33 5.34 0.32
N LEU A 57 16.36 5.08 -0.99
CA LEU A 57 16.84 3.81 -1.51
C LEU A 57 18.08 3.95 -2.38
N HIS A 58 19.12 3.21 -2.03
CA HIS A 58 20.33 3.03 -2.82
C HIS A 58 20.23 1.74 -3.66
N GLU A 59 20.77 1.76 -4.87
CA GLU A 59 20.77 0.61 -5.78
C GLU A 59 21.71 -0.51 -5.25
N PRO A 60 21.40 -1.80 -5.48
CA PRO A 60 20.28 -2.31 -6.28
C PRO A 60 18.94 -2.36 -5.52
N LEU A 61 17.87 -1.87 -6.15
CA LEU A 61 16.52 -1.91 -5.59
C LEU A 61 15.83 -3.25 -5.82
N PRO A 62 15.01 -3.72 -4.87
CA PRO A 62 14.19 -4.90 -5.13
C PRO A 62 13.20 -4.66 -6.29
N LYS A 63 12.77 -5.74 -6.93
CA LYS A 63 12.00 -5.69 -8.20
C LYS A 63 10.75 -4.83 -8.13
N LEU A 64 9.97 -4.89 -7.04
CA LEU A 64 8.79 -4.04 -6.83
C LEU A 64 9.16 -2.56 -6.82
N GLN A 65 10.13 -2.17 -5.98
CA GLN A 65 10.59 -0.78 -5.82
C GLN A 65 11.14 -0.23 -7.14
N SER A 66 11.93 -1.03 -7.87
CA SER A 66 12.43 -0.62 -9.19
C SER A 66 11.29 -0.44 -10.22
N SER A 67 10.28 -1.31 -10.19
CA SER A 67 9.12 -1.24 -11.09
C SER A 67 8.25 -0.02 -10.78
N ILE A 68 8.03 0.30 -9.50
CA ILE A 68 7.36 1.54 -9.09
C ILE A 68 8.14 2.76 -9.58
N LYS A 69 9.46 2.80 -9.35
CA LYS A 69 10.33 3.92 -9.77
C LYS A 69 10.24 4.18 -11.28
N ARG A 70 10.23 3.11 -12.11
CA ARG A 70 10.05 3.21 -13.57
C ARG A 70 8.64 3.68 -13.94
N ALA A 71 7.61 3.12 -13.32
CA ALA A 71 6.22 3.40 -13.68
C ALA A 71 5.66 4.69 -13.07
N ALA A 72 6.28 5.25 -12.03
CA ALA A 72 5.72 6.35 -11.24
C ALA A 72 5.32 7.57 -12.09
N LYS A 73 6.15 7.95 -13.08
CA LYS A 73 5.84 9.07 -13.97
C LYS A 73 4.54 8.82 -14.76
N GLU A 74 4.39 7.62 -15.31
CA GLU A 74 3.19 7.22 -16.04
C GLU A 74 1.98 7.11 -15.10
N LEU A 75 2.17 6.56 -13.89
CA LEU A 75 1.11 6.44 -12.89
C LEU A 75 0.59 7.79 -12.43
N LEU A 76 1.47 8.78 -12.26
CA LEU A 76 1.08 10.15 -11.92
C LEU A 76 0.26 10.79 -13.05
N GLN A 77 0.64 10.59 -14.31
CA GLN A 77 -0.13 11.06 -15.47
C GLN A 77 -1.50 10.38 -15.56
N VAL A 78 -1.56 9.07 -15.34
CA VAL A 78 -2.81 8.30 -15.33
C VAL A 78 -3.74 8.79 -14.22
N ALA A 79 -3.19 9.02 -13.02
CA ALA A 79 -3.93 9.47 -11.85
C ALA A 79 -4.47 10.90 -11.96
N ASP A 80 -3.98 11.72 -12.91
CA ASP A 80 -4.51 13.06 -13.17
C ASP A 80 -5.87 13.04 -13.88
N THR A 81 -6.12 12.02 -14.69
CA THR A 81 -7.39 11.88 -15.42
C THR A 81 -8.49 11.30 -14.53
N LYS A 82 -9.57 12.07 -14.29
CA LYS A 82 -10.76 11.61 -13.53
C LYS A 82 -11.37 10.32 -14.09
N ALA A 83 -11.29 10.12 -15.40
CA ALA A 83 -11.83 8.96 -16.12
C ALA A 83 -11.13 7.62 -15.79
N ARG A 84 -9.99 7.65 -15.09
CA ARG A 84 -9.20 6.47 -14.73
C ARG A 84 -9.15 6.20 -13.23
N HIS A 85 -9.80 7.04 -12.42
CA HIS A 85 -10.06 6.69 -11.03
C HIS A 85 -11.01 5.48 -11.00
N CYS A 86 -10.77 4.57 -10.07
CA CYS A 86 -11.53 3.33 -9.92
C CYS A 86 -11.30 2.26 -11.02
N LYS A 87 -10.20 2.33 -11.79
CA LYS A 87 -9.80 1.26 -12.73
C LYS A 87 -8.49 0.60 -12.31
N GLN A 88 -8.46 -0.73 -12.38
CA GLN A 88 -7.24 -1.51 -12.20
C GLN A 88 -6.36 -1.39 -13.44
N LYS A 89 -5.06 -1.10 -13.24
CA LYS A 89 -4.07 -1.05 -14.30
C LYS A 89 -2.90 -1.99 -13.97
N PRO A 90 -2.52 -2.92 -14.86
CA PRO A 90 -1.34 -3.74 -14.63
C PRO A 90 -0.09 -2.86 -14.57
N LEU A 91 0.79 -3.15 -13.62
CA LEU A 91 2.12 -2.58 -13.55
C LEU A 91 3.04 -3.39 -14.47
N GLU A 92 3.74 -2.72 -15.38
CA GLU A 92 4.55 -3.39 -16.40
C GLU A 92 5.65 -4.26 -15.77
N GLY A 93 5.84 -5.46 -16.32
CA GLY A 93 6.88 -6.42 -15.88
C GLY A 93 6.58 -7.16 -14.58
N VAL A 94 5.39 -6.97 -13.98
CA VAL A 94 4.96 -7.64 -12.74
C VAL A 94 3.47 -8.02 -12.81
N LYS A 95 3.01 -8.92 -11.93
CA LYS A 95 1.61 -9.37 -11.84
C LYS A 95 0.72 -8.47 -10.97
N ILE A 96 1.23 -7.30 -10.57
CA ILE A 96 0.53 -6.36 -9.70
C ILE A 96 -0.40 -5.47 -10.52
N LYS A 97 -1.64 -5.33 -10.07
CA LYS A 97 -2.64 -4.40 -10.60
C LYS A 97 -2.76 -3.22 -9.64
N LEU A 98 -2.50 -2.03 -10.15
CA LEU A 98 -2.62 -0.78 -9.40
C LEU A 98 -4.04 -0.24 -9.53
N HIS A 99 -4.63 0.14 -8.42
CA HIS A 99 -5.98 0.68 -8.38
C HIS A 99 -5.97 2.06 -7.71
N VAL A 100 -6.02 3.10 -8.55
CA VAL A 100 -6.08 4.48 -8.08
C VAL A 100 -7.52 4.83 -7.72
N ILE A 101 -7.82 4.88 -6.42
CA ILE A 101 -9.20 5.05 -5.92
C ILE A 101 -9.63 6.52 -5.78
N ALA A 102 -8.67 7.44 -5.68
CA ALA A 102 -8.93 8.87 -5.51
C ALA A 102 -7.70 9.71 -5.87
N ARG A 103 -7.90 11.02 -6.08
CA ARG A 103 -6.78 11.97 -6.10
C ARG A 103 -6.16 12.10 -4.72
N THR A 104 -7.02 12.32 -3.73
CA THR A 104 -6.69 12.36 -2.30
C THR A 104 -7.78 11.56 -1.61
N ALA A 105 -7.41 10.47 -0.95
CA ALA A 105 -8.34 9.57 -0.29
C ALA A 105 -8.93 10.24 0.96
N ALA A 106 -8.12 10.94 1.74
CA ALA A 106 -8.54 11.68 2.93
C ALA A 106 -9.67 12.67 2.61
N GLU A 107 -9.47 13.54 1.61
CA GLU A 107 -10.50 14.49 1.16
C GLU A 107 -11.76 13.80 0.66
N ARG A 108 -11.61 12.67 -0.06
CA ARG A 108 -12.76 11.90 -0.54
C ARG A 108 -13.56 11.31 0.62
N ILE A 109 -12.92 10.74 1.65
CA ILE A 109 -13.62 10.25 2.85
C ILE A 109 -14.25 11.41 3.61
N LYS A 110 -13.53 12.52 3.82
CA LYS A 110 -14.05 13.70 4.51
C LYS A 110 -15.37 14.19 3.90
N GLN A 111 -15.48 14.16 2.58
CA GLN A 111 -16.69 14.56 1.85
C GLN A 111 -17.79 13.50 1.86
N SER A 112 -17.45 12.22 1.69
CA SER A 112 -18.43 11.14 1.47
C SER A 112 -18.84 10.38 2.74
N HIS A 113 -17.98 10.33 3.74
CA HIS A 113 -18.13 9.56 4.97
C HIS A 113 -17.57 10.35 6.17
N PRO A 114 -18.17 11.50 6.54
CA PRO A 114 -17.62 12.41 7.56
C PRO A 114 -17.46 11.76 8.94
N GLN A 115 -18.33 10.81 9.30
CA GLN A 115 -18.20 10.07 10.57
C GLN A 115 -16.94 9.19 10.58
N LEU A 116 -16.67 8.50 9.47
CA LEU A 116 -15.47 7.70 9.31
C LEU A 116 -14.22 8.58 9.25
N TRP A 117 -14.31 9.77 8.63
CA TRP A 117 -13.24 10.76 8.67
C TRP A 117 -12.93 11.19 10.10
N GLY A 118 -13.93 11.60 10.89
CA GLY A 118 -13.70 12.01 12.28
C GLY A 118 -13.01 10.93 13.11
N LYS A 119 -13.31 9.66 12.84
CA LYS A 119 -12.61 8.52 13.43
C LYS A 119 -11.14 8.45 13.00
N ILE A 120 -10.85 8.49 11.69
CA ILE A 120 -9.47 8.48 11.17
C ILE A 120 -8.67 9.67 11.72
N ASP A 121 -9.25 10.87 11.69
CA ASP A 121 -8.63 12.12 12.15
C ASP A 121 -8.30 12.11 13.65
N SER A 122 -9.06 11.35 14.45
CA SER A 122 -8.80 11.15 15.88
C SER A 122 -7.76 10.06 16.21
N LEU A 123 -7.41 9.21 15.24
CA LEU A 123 -6.54 8.04 15.46
C LEU A 123 -5.07 8.34 15.17
N VAL A 124 -4.80 9.26 14.26
CA VAL A 124 -3.45 9.63 13.81
C VAL A 124 -3.39 11.12 13.54
N ASP A 125 -2.25 11.74 13.86
CA ASP A 125 -2.05 13.18 13.62
C ASP A 125 -1.45 13.46 12.23
N ASP A 126 -0.69 12.52 11.69
CA ASP A 126 0.07 12.68 10.44
C ASP A 126 -0.82 12.57 9.18
N ASP A 127 -0.61 13.50 8.24
CA ASP A 127 -1.41 13.62 7.02
C ASP A 127 -1.16 12.50 5.99
N ASP A 128 0.00 11.84 6.03
CA ASP A 128 0.30 10.70 5.17
C ASP A 128 -0.32 9.43 5.77
N ASP A 129 -0.28 9.25 7.10
CA ASP A 129 -0.99 8.17 7.80
C ASP A 129 -2.50 8.26 7.57
N LYS A 130 -3.09 9.47 7.71
CA LYS A 130 -4.52 9.71 7.39
C LYS A 130 -4.85 9.32 5.96
N GLU A 131 -3.95 9.62 5.02
CA GLU A 131 -4.13 9.26 3.62
C GLU A 131 -4.10 7.74 3.41
N VAL A 132 -3.17 7.02 4.06
CA VAL A 132 -3.07 5.55 3.98
C VAL A 132 -4.31 4.88 4.60
N LEU A 133 -4.76 5.32 5.77
CA LEU A 133 -5.98 4.82 6.41
C LEU A 133 -7.21 5.10 5.54
N ALA A 134 -7.28 6.29 4.93
CA ALA A 134 -8.36 6.62 4.02
C ALA A 134 -8.35 5.79 2.74
N ILE A 135 -7.17 5.42 2.23
CA ILE A 135 -7.06 4.50 1.10
C ILE A 135 -7.66 3.14 1.46
N ALA A 136 -7.26 2.59 2.61
CA ALA A 136 -7.75 1.28 3.07
C ALA A 136 -9.26 1.30 3.31
N ALA A 137 -9.77 2.33 3.98
CA ALA A 137 -11.20 2.50 4.22
C ALA A 137 -12.02 2.59 2.92
N LEU A 138 -11.57 3.37 1.92
CA LEU A 138 -12.28 3.42 0.63
C LEU A 138 -12.19 2.11 -0.15
N ALA A 139 -11.08 1.38 -0.01
CA ALA A 139 -10.90 0.11 -0.69
C ALA A 139 -11.86 -0.98 -0.17
N THR A 140 -12.41 -0.87 1.05
CA THR A 140 -13.39 -1.85 1.59
C THR A 140 -14.67 -1.91 0.76
N HIS A 141 -15.02 -0.85 0.03
CA HIS A 141 -16.13 -0.86 -0.92
C HIS A 141 -15.85 -1.71 -2.16
N CYS A 142 -14.59 -2.04 -2.43
CA CYS A 142 -14.19 -2.86 -3.58
C CYS A 142 -14.00 -4.33 -3.21
N THR A 143 -13.73 -4.65 -1.94
CA THR A 143 -13.46 -6.01 -1.46
C THR A 143 -13.63 -6.09 0.06
N ARG A 144 -14.00 -7.27 0.57
CA ARG A 144 -14.27 -7.49 2.01
C ARG A 144 -13.03 -7.78 2.85
N HIS A 145 -11.87 -7.98 2.22
CA HIS A 145 -10.63 -8.30 2.92
C HIS A 145 -9.47 -7.51 2.32
N ILE A 146 -8.86 -6.64 3.13
CA ILE A 146 -7.75 -5.79 2.73
C ILE A 146 -6.64 -5.94 3.75
N TYR A 147 -5.44 -6.22 3.27
CA TYR A 147 -4.27 -6.12 4.12
C TYR A 147 -3.71 -4.69 4.04
N LEU A 148 -3.70 -3.98 5.16
CA LEU A 148 -2.90 -2.77 5.31
C LEU A 148 -1.54 -3.19 5.85
N VAL A 149 -0.50 -3.00 5.06
CA VAL A 149 0.85 -3.48 5.36
C VAL A 149 1.69 -2.29 5.77
N THR A 150 2.18 -2.29 7.00
CA THR A 150 2.98 -1.19 7.55
C THR A 150 4.04 -1.71 8.53
N ALA A 151 5.21 -1.06 8.54
CA ALA A 151 6.21 -1.24 9.58
C ALA A 151 6.05 -0.20 10.71
N ASP A 152 5.13 0.75 10.57
CA ASP A 152 4.77 1.70 11.64
C ASP A 152 3.75 1.07 12.59
N THR A 153 4.18 0.87 13.84
CA THR A 153 3.33 0.29 14.89
C THR A 153 2.11 1.15 15.20
N ARG A 154 2.20 2.49 15.14
CA ARG A 154 1.07 3.39 15.43
C ARG A 154 0.00 3.24 14.36
N LEU A 155 0.42 3.22 13.09
CA LEU A 155 -0.48 3.00 11.97
C LEU A 155 -1.15 1.62 12.02
N LEU A 156 -0.42 0.58 12.46
CA LEU A 156 -0.94 -0.77 12.63
C LEU A 156 -2.11 -0.79 13.62
N HIS A 157 -1.95 -0.20 14.81
CA HIS A 157 -3.01 -0.11 15.81
C HIS A 157 -4.18 0.80 15.38
N ALA A 158 -3.90 1.86 14.62
CA ALA A 158 -4.94 2.76 14.11
C ALA A 158 -5.82 2.04 13.08
N ALA A 159 -5.21 1.29 12.16
CA ALA A 159 -5.90 0.61 11.06
C ALA A 159 -6.94 -0.42 11.56
N GLU A 160 -6.62 -1.21 12.58
CA GLU A 160 -7.56 -2.17 13.20
C GLU A 160 -8.81 -1.49 13.76
N LYS A 161 -8.66 -0.22 14.19
CA LYS A 161 -9.78 0.55 14.71
C LYS A 161 -10.62 1.11 13.59
N VAL A 162 -10.13 1.32 12.37
CA VAL A 162 -10.89 1.99 11.29
C VAL A 162 -12.10 1.16 10.83
N ALA A 163 -11.88 -0.06 10.35
CA ALA A 163 -12.91 -0.95 9.83
C ALA A 163 -12.50 -2.42 10.01
N GLN A 164 -13.48 -3.32 10.20
CA GLN A 164 -13.23 -4.74 10.49
C GLN A 164 -12.68 -5.50 9.27
N GLU A 165 -12.95 -5.00 8.06
CA GLU A 165 -12.49 -5.54 6.78
C GLU A 165 -10.99 -5.27 6.54
N ILE A 166 -10.39 -4.37 7.32
CA ILE A 166 -8.98 -4.01 7.24
C ILE A 166 -8.20 -4.87 8.23
N LYS A 167 -7.36 -5.76 7.72
CA LYS A 167 -6.38 -6.51 8.50
C LYS A 167 -5.04 -5.80 8.43
N ALA A 168 -4.67 -5.10 9.49
CA ALA A 168 -3.36 -4.47 9.60
C ALA A 168 -2.29 -5.52 9.93
N ILE A 169 -1.20 -5.54 9.17
CA ILE A 169 -0.11 -6.49 9.35
C ILE A 169 1.24 -5.84 9.04
N THR A 170 2.30 -6.44 9.57
CA THR A 170 3.68 -6.12 9.24
C THR A 170 4.10 -6.72 7.89
N PRO A 171 5.12 -6.14 7.22
CA PRO A 171 5.81 -6.79 6.11
C PRO A 171 6.20 -8.24 6.39
N ARG A 172 6.70 -8.55 7.60
CA ARG A 172 7.05 -9.92 7.98
C ARG A 172 5.85 -10.87 7.97
N GLU A 173 4.72 -10.44 8.53
CA GLU A 173 3.50 -11.26 8.54
C GLU A 173 2.94 -11.48 7.12
N LEU A 174 2.98 -10.46 6.26
CA LEU A 174 2.59 -10.64 4.87
C LEU A 174 3.49 -11.65 4.16
N LEU A 175 4.81 -11.58 4.40
CA LEU A 175 5.77 -12.52 3.82
C LEU A 175 5.41 -13.97 4.18
N ASN A 176 5.12 -14.22 5.46
CA ASN A 176 4.72 -15.56 5.92
C ASN A 176 3.44 -16.04 5.22
N ILE A 177 2.43 -15.16 5.09
CA ILE A 177 1.17 -15.50 4.41
C ILE A 177 1.41 -15.88 2.95
N VAL A 178 2.27 -15.14 2.23
CA VAL A 178 2.52 -15.42 0.82
C VAL A 178 3.42 -16.63 0.59
N GLU A 179 4.36 -16.91 1.51
CA GLU A 179 5.21 -18.10 1.46
C GLU A 179 4.39 -19.37 1.72
N GLN A 180 3.51 -19.37 2.73
CA GLN A 180 2.60 -20.48 3.00
C GLN A 180 1.66 -20.76 1.82
N ALA A 181 1.07 -19.72 1.26
CA ALA A 181 0.18 -19.85 0.09
C ALA A 181 0.90 -20.32 -1.19
N GLY A 182 2.24 -20.27 -1.23
CA GLY A 182 3.07 -20.84 -2.29
C GLY A 182 3.34 -22.33 -2.09
N GLN A 183 3.64 -22.74 -0.85
CA GLN A 183 3.93 -24.14 -0.50
C GLN A 183 2.72 -25.06 -0.70
N ASP A 184 1.51 -24.58 -0.42
CA ASP A 184 0.26 -25.34 -0.60
C ASP A 184 -0.11 -25.59 -2.07
N ARG A 185 0.54 -24.92 -3.03
CA ARG A 185 0.27 -25.10 -4.47
C ARG A 185 1.23 -26.08 -5.15
N ASP A 186 2.36 -26.35 -4.50
CA ASP A 186 3.40 -27.24 -4.99
C ASP A 186 3.37 -28.62 -4.30
N SER A 187 2.37 -28.86 -3.43
CA SER A 187 2.09 -30.13 -2.73
C SER A 187 0.88 -30.84 -3.33
#